data_AF-A0A1C6LZ10-F1
#
_entry.id   AF-A0A1C6LZ10-F1
#
_cell.length_a   1.000
_cell.length_b   1.000
_cell.length_c   1.000
_cell.angle_alpha   90.00
_cell.angle_beta   90.00
_cell.angle_gamma   90.00
#
_symmetry.space_group_name_H-M   'P 1'
#
loop_
_entity.id
_entity.type
_entity.pdbx_description
1 polymer ?
#
loop_
_entity_poly.entity_id
_entity_poly.type
_entity_poly.pdbx_seq_one_letter_code
_entity_poly.pdbx_strand_id
1 'polypeptide(L)'
;MAATRRPIALAAAVATAAALGATFALPALAADTTAPAAAPAATMELTDGTLDWGFKESFRRYIGGAGTITVKDGATQAAGNGVFTFGNGKGTYDTTTHGTDTAFDGSVNFNAHGGVLDITISDVKVTTAGTSGAVTVDLKTPEGTQDDVALAELDLSGIRPGQGEGGAMVFKDIPSKLTKAGSAAFNGMYAEGEVLDPATLSVKAVTPPTEEPTEKPTEKPTEEPTGTPTEKPTGKPTEEPTGKPTEKPTTPAPTASATAPAAEQGALVDGTLDWGVKESFRSYVTGPIANGTVETSGGATASAAGYRFPDATGSFDADEQTLDAEFDGKVRFLGHKEGDAYTLDLSLTGLEVQVKDGAGTLVADVSSKDRETKKVTTYTDLALADLKLPSGELAAKDGVVTLSAVPATLTADGTKAFGGMYTKGTQLDALTVSVALDEDAELPATGGGSGTTGGSGAAAGSTTGGGGTVGGGTVGGSASLASTGSDVPAGALAAASGAVVAAGAAAVIAVRRRRTV
;
A
#
# COMPACT_ATOMS: atom_id res chain seq x y z
N MET A 1 12.40 -60.92 39.31
CA MET A 1 11.90 -62.31 39.37
C MET A 1 10.61 -62.38 38.57
N ALA A 2 10.37 -63.55 37.95
CA ALA A 2 9.24 -63.96 37.10
C ALA A 2 7.85 -63.44 37.56
N ALA A 3 6.80 -63.36 36.75
CA ALA A 3 6.36 -64.32 35.74
C ALA A 3 5.24 -63.73 34.84
N THR A 4 5.36 -64.04 33.54
CA THR A 4 4.32 -64.55 32.63
C THR A 4 2.82 -64.32 32.91
N ARG A 5 2.10 -63.82 31.89
CA ARG A 5 1.06 -64.58 31.13
C ARG A 5 0.47 -63.73 29.99
N ARG A 6 0.54 -64.25 28.74
CA ARG A 6 -0.34 -63.90 27.60
C ARG A 6 -1.65 -64.70 27.72
N PRO A 7 -2.77 -64.26 27.11
CA PRO A 7 -3.21 -64.81 25.81
C PRO A 7 -3.89 -63.77 24.87
N ILE A 8 -3.61 -63.80 23.56
CA ILE A 8 -4.40 -64.37 22.43
C ILE A 8 -5.61 -63.51 21.96
N ALA A 9 -5.44 -62.99 20.72
CA ALA A 9 -6.36 -62.77 19.60
C ALA A 9 -7.76 -62.15 19.77
N LEU A 10 -8.06 -61.13 18.94
CA LEU A 10 -9.00 -61.30 17.81
C LEU A 10 -8.88 -60.13 16.81
N ALA A 11 -8.86 -60.46 15.53
CA ALA A 11 -9.01 -59.54 14.41
C ALA A 11 -10.49 -59.36 14.06
N ALA A 12 -10.90 -58.17 13.65
CA ALA A 12 -12.13 -57.95 12.89
C ALA A 12 -11.95 -56.75 11.96
N ALA A 13 -11.93 -57.03 10.66
CA ALA A 13 -11.99 -56.07 9.58
C ALA A 13 -13.46 -55.69 9.32
N VAL A 14 -13.74 -54.42 9.04
CA VAL A 14 -15.03 -53.96 8.51
C VAL A 14 -14.76 -53.22 7.21
N ALA A 15 -15.17 -53.83 6.11
CA ALA A 15 -15.24 -53.21 4.79
C ALA A 15 -16.61 -52.54 4.62
N THR A 16 -16.63 -51.28 4.22
CA THR A 16 -17.86 -50.54 3.90
C THR A 16 -18.00 -50.48 2.38
N ALA A 17 -18.98 -51.22 1.84
CA ALA A 17 -19.38 -51.16 0.44
C ALA A 17 -20.43 -50.05 0.25
N ALA A 18 -20.15 -49.11 -0.65
CA ALA A 18 -21.11 -48.13 -1.14
C ALA A 18 -21.96 -48.74 -2.27
N ALA A 19 -23.28 -48.77 -2.09
CA ALA A 19 -24.22 -49.19 -3.12
C ALA A 19 -24.86 -47.96 -3.77
N LEU A 20 -24.66 -47.86 -5.09
CA LEU A 20 -25.24 -46.87 -6.01
C LEU A 20 -26.74 -47.09 -6.17
N GLY A 21 -27.54 -46.03 -5.98
CA GLY A 21 -28.94 -45.97 -6.36
C GLY A 21 -29.11 -45.35 -7.74
N ALA A 22 -29.40 -46.18 -8.74
CA ALA A 22 -29.81 -45.76 -10.07
C ALA A 22 -31.29 -45.36 -10.07
N THR A 23 -31.62 -44.19 -10.62
CA THR A 23 -32.97 -43.85 -11.06
C THR A 23 -32.97 -43.67 -12.58
N PHE A 24 -33.93 -44.33 -13.21
CA PHE A 24 -34.16 -44.37 -14.65
C PHE A 24 -34.72 -43.03 -15.15
N ALA A 25 -34.06 -42.42 -16.14
CA ALA A 25 -34.67 -41.47 -17.06
C ALA A 25 -34.41 -41.93 -18.50
N LEU A 26 -35.50 -42.11 -19.26
CA LEU A 26 -35.51 -42.43 -20.69
C LEU A 26 -35.13 -41.18 -21.53
N PRO A 27 -34.71 -41.35 -22.80
CA PRO A 27 -33.65 -40.55 -23.42
C PRO A 27 -34.19 -39.30 -24.11
N ALA A 28 -33.53 -38.18 -23.91
CA ALA A 28 -33.55 -37.08 -24.88
C ALA A 28 -32.40 -37.33 -25.88
N LEU A 29 -32.74 -37.59 -27.14
CA LEU A 29 -31.80 -37.58 -28.25
C LEU A 29 -31.26 -36.16 -28.42
N ALA A 30 -30.15 -35.84 -27.76
CA ALA A 30 -29.24 -34.80 -28.20
C ALA A 30 -28.15 -35.48 -29.03
N ALA A 31 -27.95 -35.01 -30.25
CA ALA A 31 -26.95 -35.55 -31.16
C ALA A 31 -25.57 -35.53 -30.48
N ASP A 32 -24.94 -36.70 -30.40
CA ASP A 32 -23.52 -36.86 -30.05
C ASP A 32 -22.67 -36.15 -31.11
N THR A 33 -22.44 -34.86 -30.91
CA THR A 33 -21.13 -34.28 -31.22
C THR A 33 -20.37 -34.24 -29.91
N THR A 34 -19.82 -35.39 -29.52
CA THR A 34 -18.65 -35.38 -28.65
C THR A 34 -17.59 -34.58 -29.40
N ALA A 35 -17.36 -33.34 -28.95
CA ALA A 35 -16.14 -32.64 -29.28
C ALA A 35 -14.99 -33.62 -28.99
N PRO A 36 -14.01 -33.78 -29.90
CA PRO A 36 -12.86 -34.62 -29.60
C PRO A 36 -12.31 -34.16 -28.25
N ALA A 37 -12.13 -35.09 -27.33
CA ALA A 37 -11.45 -34.81 -26.07
C ALA A 37 -10.19 -34.02 -26.42
N ALA A 38 -10.06 -32.82 -25.85
CA ALA A 38 -8.89 -31.97 -26.09
C ALA A 38 -7.65 -32.85 -25.91
N ALA A 39 -6.79 -32.88 -26.92
CA ALA A 39 -5.51 -33.57 -26.81
C ALA A 39 -4.84 -33.10 -25.51
N PRO A 40 -4.27 -34.00 -24.70
CA PRO A 40 -3.60 -33.60 -23.47
C PRO A 40 -2.59 -32.51 -23.81
N ALA A 41 -2.64 -31.40 -23.08
CA ALA A 41 -1.69 -30.30 -23.25
C ALA A 41 -0.27 -30.89 -23.27
N ALA A 42 0.50 -30.56 -24.30
CA ALA A 42 1.88 -31.02 -24.39
C ALA A 42 2.69 -30.26 -23.34
N THR A 43 2.82 -30.87 -22.16
CA THR A 43 3.61 -30.32 -21.06
C THR A 43 5.05 -30.85 -21.13
N MET A 44 5.99 -29.96 -20.86
CA MET A 44 7.40 -30.28 -20.70
C MET A 44 7.78 -30.15 -19.23
N GLU A 45 8.60 -31.05 -18.71
CA GLU A 45 9.14 -30.91 -17.36
C GLU A 45 10.17 -29.78 -17.31
N LEU A 46 10.12 -28.98 -16.25
CA LEU A 46 11.09 -27.94 -15.94
C LEU A 46 11.94 -28.37 -14.74
N THR A 47 13.25 -28.15 -14.86
CA THR A 47 14.23 -28.36 -13.79
C THR A 47 15.16 -27.15 -13.68
N ASP A 48 16.02 -27.16 -12.66
CA ASP A 48 17.09 -26.21 -12.41
C ASP A 48 16.59 -24.76 -12.43
N GLY A 49 15.34 -24.55 -11.99
CA GLY A 49 14.73 -23.23 -11.96
C GLY A 49 15.33 -22.34 -10.88
N THR A 50 15.39 -21.04 -11.16
CA THR A 50 15.69 -20.02 -10.15
C THR A 50 14.68 -18.89 -10.22
N LEU A 51 14.31 -18.36 -9.06
CA LEU A 51 13.54 -17.14 -8.91
C LEU A 51 14.36 -16.12 -8.12
N ASP A 52 14.77 -15.05 -8.78
CA ASP A 52 15.34 -13.88 -8.13
C ASP A 52 14.23 -12.88 -7.86
N TRP A 53 13.88 -12.66 -6.59
CA TRP A 53 12.82 -11.75 -6.20
C TRP A 53 13.01 -11.23 -4.78
N GLY A 54 12.87 -9.92 -4.60
CA GLY A 54 13.12 -9.26 -3.32
C GLY A 54 11.89 -9.04 -2.46
N PHE A 55 10.68 -9.30 -2.97
CA PHE A 55 9.43 -8.70 -2.47
C PHE A 55 9.42 -7.17 -2.58
N LYS A 56 10.09 -6.41 -1.69
CA LYS A 56 10.17 -4.93 -1.78
C LYS A 56 11.44 -4.38 -1.13
N GLU A 57 12.20 -3.58 -1.86
CA GLU A 57 13.50 -3.07 -1.40
C GLU A 57 13.40 -2.23 -0.13
N SER A 58 12.42 -1.32 -0.07
CA SER A 58 12.19 -0.47 1.10
C SER A 58 11.79 -1.27 2.33
N PHE A 59 11.07 -2.39 2.15
CA PHE A 59 10.71 -3.30 3.23
C PHE A 59 11.95 -4.04 3.74
N ARG A 60 12.76 -4.61 2.85
CA ARG A 60 14.02 -5.27 3.27
C ARG A 60 14.96 -4.30 4.00
N ARG A 61 15.08 -3.06 3.51
CA ARG A 61 15.87 -2.01 4.17
C ARG A 61 15.34 -1.69 5.56
N TYR A 62 14.02 -1.56 5.69
CA TYR A 62 13.37 -1.36 6.98
C TYR A 62 13.69 -2.49 7.96
N ILE A 63 13.55 -3.76 7.53
CA ILE A 63 13.90 -4.90 8.38
C ILE A 63 15.39 -4.89 8.73
N GLY A 64 16.28 -4.54 7.80
CA GLY A 64 17.72 -4.44 8.08
C GLY A 64 18.09 -3.40 9.15
N GLY A 65 17.29 -2.33 9.32
CA GLY A 65 17.45 -1.37 10.42
C GLY A 65 16.61 -1.68 11.67
N ALA A 66 15.53 -2.45 11.51
CA ALA A 66 14.55 -2.70 12.57
C ALA A 66 14.66 -4.10 13.21
N GLY A 67 15.40 -5.03 12.60
CA GLY A 67 15.48 -6.44 12.95
C GLY A 67 16.42 -7.25 12.06
N THR A 68 16.01 -8.46 11.66
CA THR A 68 16.83 -9.42 10.91
C THR A 68 16.05 -10.07 9.77
N ILE A 69 16.77 -10.32 8.67
CA ILE A 69 16.31 -11.16 7.57
C ILE A 69 17.10 -12.46 7.62
N THR A 70 16.40 -13.60 7.70
CA THR A 70 17.03 -14.92 7.74
C THR A 70 16.54 -15.75 6.56
N VAL A 71 17.46 -16.19 5.72
CA VAL A 71 17.18 -17.14 4.63
C VAL A 71 17.51 -18.57 5.05
N LYS A 72 16.69 -19.54 4.65
CA LYS A 72 16.87 -20.98 4.94
C LYS A 72 16.45 -21.83 3.73
N ASP A 73 16.64 -23.14 3.87
CA ASP A 73 16.09 -24.17 2.98
C ASP A 73 16.49 -24.00 1.50
N GLY A 74 17.67 -23.44 1.24
CA GLY A 74 18.19 -23.24 -0.12
C GLY A 74 18.02 -21.83 -0.67
N ALA A 75 17.26 -20.94 -0.01
CA ALA A 75 17.23 -19.53 -0.34
C ALA A 75 18.56 -18.86 0.01
N THR A 76 18.98 -17.92 -0.83
CA THR A 76 20.12 -17.03 -0.57
C THR A 76 19.71 -15.57 -0.74
N GLN A 77 20.44 -14.64 -0.13
CA GLN A 77 20.21 -13.20 -0.31
C GLN A 77 21.46 -12.55 -0.89
N ALA A 78 21.27 -11.74 -1.94
CA ALA A 78 22.35 -10.95 -2.52
C ALA A 78 22.83 -9.85 -1.55
N ALA A 79 24.11 -9.51 -1.61
CA ALA A 79 24.74 -8.52 -0.72
C ALA A 79 24.09 -7.13 -0.85
N GLY A 80 24.21 -6.31 0.21
CA GLY A 80 23.81 -4.90 0.16
C GLY A 80 22.30 -4.67 0.02
N ASN A 81 21.47 -5.40 0.78
CA ASN A 81 20.00 -5.36 0.68
C ASN A 81 19.44 -5.90 -0.65
N GLY A 82 20.22 -6.74 -1.33
CA GLY A 82 19.83 -7.37 -2.59
C GLY A 82 18.64 -8.31 -2.46
N VAL A 83 18.15 -8.75 -3.62
CA VAL A 83 17.02 -9.68 -3.74
C VAL A 83 17.35 -11.08 -3.21
N PHE A 84 16.32 -11.89 -3.01
CA PHE A 84 16.48 -13.30 -2.66
C PHE A 84 16.55 -14.14 -3.93
N THR A 85 17.37 -15.19 -3.90
CA THR A 85 17.39 -16.24 -4.93
C THR A 85 16.81 -17.51 -4.33
N PHE A 86 15.69 -17.97 -4.86
CA PHE A 86 15.09 -19.28 -4.59
C PHE A 86 15.52 -20.25 -5.69
N GLY A 87 16.09 -21.38 -5.30
CA GLY A 87 16.77 -22.31 -6.20
C GLY A 87 16.04 -23.63 -6.42
N ASN A 88 16.68 -24.52 -7.18
CA ASN A 88 16.21 -25.89 -7.44
C ASN A 88 14.77 -25.98 -7.95
N GLY A 89 14.33 -24.97 -8.69
CA GLY A 89 12.97 -24.87 -9.20
C GLY A 89 12.60 -26.06 -10.06
N LYS A 90 11.44 -26.66 -9.78
CA LYS A 90 10.88 -27.79 -10.54
C LYS A 90 9.45 -27.48 -10.92
N GLY A 91 9.07 -27.92 -12.11
CA GLY A 91 7.78 -27.51 -12.63
C GLY A 91 7.39 -28.12 -13.95
N THR A 92 6.40 -27.51 -14.57
CA THR A 92 5.94 -27.86 -15.91
C THR A 92 5.81 -26.62 -16.76
N TYR A 93 6.02 -26.79 -18.06
CA TYR A 93 5.76 -25.81 -19.10
C TYR A 93 4.70 -26.34 -20.04
N ASP A 94 3.57 -25.65 -20.16
CA ASP A 94 2.54 -25.99 -21.14
C ASP A 94 2.84 -25.28 -22.46
N THR A 95 3.16 -26.08 -23.49
CA THR A 95 3.50 -25.56 -24.82
C THR A 95 2.31 -24.94 -25.57
N THR A 96 1.08 -25.15 -25.09
CA THR A 96 -0.16 -24.61 -25.68
C THR A 96 -0.44 -23.21 -25.15
N THR A 97 -0.34 -23.03 -23.83
CA THR A 97 -0.61 -21.75 -23.16
C THR A 97 0.65 -20.90 -22.99
N HIS A 98 1.81 -21.48 -23.29
CA HIS A 98 3.14 -20.94 -23.00
C HIS A 98 3.32 -20.57 -21.53
N GLY A 99 2.59 -21.25 -20.64
CA GLY A 99 2.59 -21.04 -19.20
C GLY A 99 3.56 -21.96 -18.47
N THR A 100 4.04 -21.52 -17.32
CA THR A 100 4.88 -22.30 -16.40
C THR A 100 4.15 -22.49 -15.07
N ASP A 101 4.33 -23.63 -14.43
CA ASP A 101 4.02 -23.84 -13.02
C ASP A 101 5.28 -24.38 -12.35
N THR A 102 5.95 -23.57 -11.53
CA THR A 102 7.26 -23.89 -10.95
C THR A 102 7.26 -23.64 -9.44
N ALA A 103 7.68 -24.64 -8.66
CA ALA A 103 7.92 -24.54 -7.23
C ALA A 103 9.43 -24.48 -6.95
N PHE A 104 9.84 -23.67 -5.98
CA PHE A 104 11.24 -23.44 -5.63
C PHE A 104 11.55 -23.83 -4.19
N ASP A 105 12.78 -24.28 -3.96
CA ASP A 105 13.32 -24.42 -2.63
C ASP A 105 13.60 -23.05 -2.02
N GLY A 106 13.43 -22.94 -0.70
CA GLY A 106 13.86 -21.80 0.08
C GLY A 106 12.78 -21.20 0.95
N SER A 107 13.22 -20.57 2.04
CA SER A 107 12.36 -19.77 2.91
C SER A 107 13.06 -18.49 3.36
N VAL A 108 12.28 -17.44 3.59
CA VAL A 108 12.77 -16.16 4.08
C VAL A 108 11.92 -15.75 5.28
N ASN A 109 12.58 -15.53 6.41
CA ASN A 109 11.97 -14.99 7.61
C ASN A 109 12.37 -13.52 7.79
N PHE A 110 11.38 -12.67 7.96
CA PHE A 110 11.51 -11.26 8.31
C PHE A 110 11.11 -11.11 9.78
N ASN A 111 12.07 -10.80 10.63
CA ASN A 111 11.83 -10.61 12.06
C ASN A 111 12.22 -9.19 12.45
N ALA A 112 11.33 -8.44 13.11
CA ALA A 112 11.60 -7.10 13.63
C ALA A 112 10.76 -6.81 14.87
N HIS A 113 11.14 -5.76 15.61
CA HIS A 113 10.43 -5.28 16.80
C HIS A 113 10.22 -6.35 17.88
N GLY A 114 11.26 -7.14 18.16
CA GLY A 114 11.19 -8.17 19.21
C GLY A 114 10.23 -9.32 18.89
N GLY A 115 9.93 -9.57 17.61
CA GLY A 115 9.05 -10.64 17.15
C GLY A 115 7.60 -10.22 16.91
N VAL A 116 7.25 -8.94 17.07
CA VAL A 116 5.93 -8.42 16.69
C VAL A 116 5.73 -8.50 15.18
N LEU A 117 6.77 -8.15 14.42
CA LEU A 117 6.84 -8.48 12.99
C LEU A 117 7.67 -9.75 12.89
N ASP A 118 7.02 -10.88 12.59
CA ASP A 118 7.67 -12.16 12.38
C ASP A 118 6.97 -12.90 11.24
N ILE A 119 7.39 -12.64 10.01
CA ILE A 119 6.74 -13.16 8.80
C ILE A 119 7.72 -14.10 8.11
N THR A 120 7.31 -15.34 7.90
CA THR A 120 8.06 -16.29 7.07
C THR A 120 7.30 -16.54 5.78
N ILE A 121 8.00 -16.38 4.66
CA ILE A 121 7.55 -16.88 3.35
C ILE A 121 8.29 -18.19 3.03
N SER A 122 7.56 -19.19 2.58
CA SER A 122 8.08 -20.50 2.15
C SER A 122 7.22 -21.06 1.02
N ASP A 123 7.57 -22.24 0.49
CA ASP A 123 6.85 -22.89 -0.61
C ASP A 123 6.57 -21.93 -1.78
N VAL A 124 7.62 -21.24 -2.22
CA VAL A 124 7.49 -20.19 -3.24
C VAL A 124 7.20 -20.86 -4.58
N LYS A 125 6.10 -20.46 -5.22
CA LYS A 125 5.71 -20.95 -6.55
C LYS A 125 5.45 -19.79 -7.49
N VAL A 126 5.73 -20.02 -8.77
CA VAL A 126 5.43 -19.10 -9.85
C VAL A 126 4.56 -19.81 -10.88
N THR A 127 3.37 -19.28 -11.09
CA THR A 127 2.46 -19.72 -12.14
C THR A 127 2.33 -18.62 -13.19
N THR A 128 2.48 -18.96 -14.47
CA THR A 128 2.29 -18.02 -15.59
C THR A 128 1.32 -18.61 -16.60
N ALA A 129 0.54 -17.74 -17.25
CA ALA A 129 -0.36 -18.07 -18.34
C ALA A 129 -0.45 -16.89 -19.30
N GLY A 130 0.00 -17.09 -20.55
CA GLY A 130 0.07 -16.03 -21.55
C GLY A 130 0.93 -14.85 -21.08
N THR A 131 0.30 -13.69 -20.84
CA THR A 131 0.97 -12.45 -20.44
C THR A 131 0.78 -12.10 -18.96
N SER A 132 0.28 -13.03 -18.15
CA SER A 132 0.03 -12.81 -16.72
C SER A 132 0.61 -13.94 -15.88
N GLY A 133 0.90 -13.67 -14.62
CA GLY A 133 1.31 -14.69 -13.67
C GLY A 133 1.12 -14.26 -12.23
N ALA A 134 1.50 -15.13 -11.30
CA ALA A 134 1.48 -14.86 -9.88
C ALA A 134 2.63 -15.55 -9.16
N VAL A 135 3.04 -14.97 -8.03
CA VAL A 135 3.85 -15.63 -7.02
C VAL A 135 2.93 -16.04 -5.87
N THR A 136 2.86 -17.34 -5.59
CA THR A 136 2.18 -17.86 -4.40
C THR A 136 3.19 -18.34 -3.38
N VAL A 137 2.86 -18.20 -2.09
CA VAL A 137 3.74 -18.61 -0.99
C VAL A 137 2.91 -19.15 0.17
N ASP A 138 3.51 -20.01 0.97
CA ASP A 138 3.05 -20.25 2.33
C ASP A 138 3.54 -19.12 3.23
N LEU A 139 2.62 -18.55 4.00
CA LEU A 139 2.86 -17.45 4.92
C LEU A 139 2.68 -17.93 6.35
N LYS A 140 3.71 -17.72 7.17
CA LYS A 140 3.64 -17.94 8.62
C LYS A 140 3.87 -16.61 9.34
N THR A 141 2.89 -16.22 10.15
CA THR A 141 2.93 -15.04 11.02
C THR A 141 2.68 -15.46 12.47
N PRO A 142 2.79 -14.56 13.48
CA PRO A 142 2.38 -14.86 14.85
C PRO A 142 0.89 -15.19 14.98
N GLU A 143 0.07 -14.78 14.01
CA GLU A 143 -1.38 -15.01 14.01
C GLU A 143 -1.76 -16.39 13.44
N GLY A 144 -0.86 -17.02 12.68
CA GLY A 144 -1.08 -18.36 12.13
C GLY A 144 -0.32 -18.63 10.83
N THR A 145 -0.69 -19.72 10.18
CA THR A 145 -0.15 -20.11 8.87
C THR A 145 -1.27 -20.09 7.84
N GLN A 146 -0.95 -19.60 6.64
CA GLN A 146 -1.81 -19.59 5.46
C GLN A 146 -1.03 -20.22 4.31
N ASP A 147 -1.64 -21.18 3.64
CA ASP A 147 -1.01 -21.91 2.54
C ASP A 147 -1.40 -21.28 1.20
N ASP A 148 -0.49 -21.34 0.21
CA ASP A 148 -0.73 -20.92 -1.17
C ASP A 148 -1.33 -19.49 -1.33
N VAL A 149 -0.88 -18.55 -0.50
CA VAL A 149 -1.31 -17.15 -0.61
C VAL A 149 -0.74 -16.56 -1.90
N ALA A 150 -1.61 -16.15 -2.82
CA ALA A 150 -1.24 -15.34 -3.97
C ALA A 150 -0.72 -13.98 -3.49
N LEU A 151 0.59 -13.87 -3.31
CA LEU A 151 1.24 -12.71 -2.68
C LEU A 151 1.45 -11.57 -3.69
N ALA A 152 1.85 -11.91 -4.91
CA ALA A 152 2.12 -10.93 -5.95
C ALA A 152 1.56 -11.35 -7.31
N GLU A 153 1.08 -10.38 -8.08
CA GLU A 153 0.78 -10.52 -9.50
C GLU A 153 2.02 -10.20 -10.33
N LEU A 154 2.18 -10.89 -11.45
CA LEU A 154 3.26 -10.73 -12.41
C LEU A 154 2.69 -10.26 -13.76
N ASP A 155 3.25 -9.19 -14.32
CA ASP A 155 2.90 -8.69 -15.64
C ASP A 155 3.95 -9.11 -16.67
N LEU A 156 3.60 -10.03 -17.58
CA LEU A 156 4.48 -10.53 -18.63
C LEU A 156 4.19 -9.89 -20.00
N SER A 157 3.30 -8.89 -20.09
CA SER A 157 2.89 -8.31 -21.38
C SER A 157 4.07 -7.78 -22.21
N GLY A 158 5.03 -7.12 -21.54
CA GLY A 158 6.27 -6.63 -22.11
C GLY A 158 7.46 -7.60 -22.03
N ILE A 159 7.29 -8.77 -21.42
CA ILE A 159 8.38 -9.70 -21.17
C ILE A 159 8.46 -10.73 -22.30
N ARG A 160 9.69 -11.00 -22.74
CA ARG A 160 10.00 -12.07 -23.70
C ARG A 160 11.08 -12.96 -23.12
N PRO A 161 10.95 -14.29 -23.19
CA PRO A 161 11.97 -15.18 -22.69
C PRO A 161 13.26 -15.01 -23.51
N GLY A 162 14.35 -14.73 -22.81
CA GLY A 162 15.70 -14.78 -23.35
C GLY A 162 16.31 -16.18 -23.19
N GLN A 163 17.45 -16.37 -23.85
CA GLN A 163 18.26 -17.58 -23.69
C GLN A 163 19.36 -17.34 -22.65
N GLY A 164 19.33 -18.12 -21.58
CA GLY A 164 20.33 -18.15 -20.53
C GLY A 164 21.37 -19.25 -20.71
N GLU A 165 22.28 -19.33 -19.75
CA GLU A 165 23.31 -20.36 -19.70
C GLU A 165 22.69 -21.77 -19.73
N GLY A 166 23.35 -22.71 -20.40
CA GLY A 166 22.89 -24.11 -20.46
C GLY A 166 21.53 -24.32 -21.14
N GLY A 167 21.04 -23.33 -21.91
CA GLY A 167 19.76 -23.38 -22.60
C GLY A 167 18.55 -23.01 -21.73
N ALA A 168 18.78 -22.37 -20.58
CA ALA A 168 17.69 -21.90 -19.73
C ALA A 168 16.83 -20.84 -20.44
N MET A 169 15.53 -20.86 -20.17
CA MET A 169 14.59 -19.82 -20.56
C MET A 169 14.51 -18.79 -19.45
N VAL A 170 14.87 -17.53 -19.74
CA VAL A 170 14.99 -16.46 -18.74
C VAL A 170 13.98 -15.36 -19.00
N PHE A 171 13.07 -15.16 -18.05
CA PHE A 171 12.11 -14.05 -18.00
C PHE A 171 12.65 -13.02 -17.01
N LYS A 172 13.32 -12.00 -17.53
CA LYS A 172 14.02 -11.00 -16.72
C LYS A 172 13.14 -9.80 -16.40
N ASP A 173 13.32 -9.24 -15.21
CA ASP A 173 12.74 -7.96 -14.76
C ASP A 173 11.21 -7.89 -14.89
N ILE A 174 10.52 -8.99 -14.58
CA ILE A 174 9.05 -9.10 -14.61
C ILE A 174 8.47 -8.13 -13.58
N PRO A 175 7.72 -7.08 -13.99
CA PRO A 175 7.03 -6.20 -13.05
C PRO A 175 6.10 -7.00 -12.14
N SER A 176 6.15 -6.70 -10.85
CA SER A 176 5.28 -7.35 -9.87
C SER A 176 4.53 -6.33 -9.00
N LYS A 177 3.33 -6.70 -8.59
CA LYS A 177 2.45 -5.87 -7.74
C LYS A 177 1.85 -6.70 -6.61
N LEU A 178 1.67 -6.08 -5.46
CA LEU A 178 1.07 -6.72 -4.30
C LEU A 178 -0.42 -6.98 -4.56
N THR A 179 -0.88 -8.20 -4.30
CA THR A 179 -2.31 -8.52 -4.38
C THR A 179 -3.05 -8.02 -3.13
N LYS A 180 -4.38 -8.07 -3.15
CA LYS A 180 -5.19 -7.87 -1.95
C LYS A 180 -4.87 -8.86 -0.82
N ALA A 181 -4.64 -10.14 -1.16
CA ALA A 181 -4.30 -11.17 -0.18
C ALA A 181 -2.91 -10.93 0.41
N GLY A 182 -1.95 -10.52 -0.43
CA GLY A 182 -0.62 -10.08 -0.01
C GLY A 182 -0.68 -8.87 0.91
N SER A 183 -1.48 -7.86 0.59
CA SER A 183 -1.72 -6.71 1.46
C SER A 183 -2.22 -7.13 2.85
N ALA A 184 -3.22 -8.02 2.91
CA ALA A 184 -3.76 -8.54 4.15
C ALA A 184 -2.70 -9.30 4.99
N ALA A 185 -1.84 -10.09 4.34
CA ALA A 185 -0.75 -10.83 5.01
C ALA A 185 0.29 -9.91 5.69
N PHE A 186 0.36 -8.65 5.28
CA PHE A 186 1.20 -7.61 5.87
C PHE A 186 0.35 -6.57 6.64
N ASN A 187 -0.78 -7.00 7.21
CA ASN A 187 -1.69 -6.18 8.03
C ASN A 187 -2.21 -4.91 7.33
N GLY A 188 -2.32 -4.94 6.00
CA GLY A 188 -2.76 -3.79 5.20
C GLY A 188 -1.77 -2.64 5.16
N MET A 189 -0.52 -2.84 5.59
CA MET A 189 0.50 -1.78 5.61
C MET A 189 0.85 -1.25 4.22
N TYR A 190 0.66 -2.10 3.20
CA TYR A 190 0.84 -1.78 1.79
C TYR A 190 -0.49 -1.99 1.07
N ALA A 191 -0.87 -1.06 0.18
CA ALA A 191 -2.11 -1.16 -0.58
C ALA A 191 -2.03 -2.27 -1.63
N GLU A 192 -3.19 -2.80 -2.02
CA GLU A 192 -3.32 -3.60 -3.24
C GLU A 192 -2.81 -2.80 -4.45
N GLY A 193 -2.06 -3.46 -5.34
CA GLY A 193 -1.43 -2.84 -6.50
C GLY A 193 -0.12 -2.12 -6.20
N GLU A 194 0.32 -2.07 -4.94
CA GLU A 194 1.62 -1.50 -4.55
C GLU A 194 2.75 -2.17 -5.37
N VAL A 195 3.62 -1.35 -5.94
CA VAL A 195 4.73 -1.84 -6.76
C VAL A 195 5.74 -2.56 -5.86
N LEU A 196 6.06 -3.78 -6.28
CA LEU A 196 7.03 -4.65 -5.66
C LEU A 196 8.31 -4.71 -6.52
N ASP A 197 9.35 -5.33 -5.99
CA ASP A 197 10.58 -5.54 -6.75
C ASP A 197 10.29 -6.43 -7.96
N PRO A 198 10.89 -6.15 -9.13
CA PRO A 198 10.71 -7.01 -10.29
C PRO A 198 11.28 -8.41 -10.02
N ALA A 199 10.64 -9.43 -10.58
CA ALA A 199 11.08 -10.82 -10.47
C ALA A 199 11.88 -11.24 -11.71
N THR A 200 12.89 -12.09 -11.53
CA THR A 200 13.55 -12.77 -12.65
C THR A 200 13.39 -14.28 -12.48
N LEU A 201 12.69 -14.90 -13.44
CA LEU A 201 12.46 -16.34 -13.50
C LEU A 201 13.40 -16.96 -14.54
N SER A 202 14.16 -17.98 -14.15
CA SER A 202 14.94 -18.81 -15.07
C SER A 202 14.50 -20.26 -14.90
N VAL A 203 14.22 -20.98 -16.00
CA VAL A 203 13.82 -22.39 -15.97
C VAL A 203 14.41 -23.15 -17.14
N LYS A 204 14.71 -24.44 -16.97
CA LYS A 204 15.24 -25.28 -18.03
C LYS A 204 14.30 -26.43 -18.35
N ALA A 205 13.91 -26.56 -19.63
CA ALA A 205 13.13 -27.70 -20.08
C ALA A 205 14.01 -28.96 -20.08
N VAL A 206 13.48 -30.05 -19.53
CA VAL A 206 14.10 -31.37 -19.64
C VAL A 206 13.91 -31.83 -21.08
N THR A 207 14.98 -31.79 -21.88
CA THR A 207 14.96 -32.40 -23.21
C THR A 207 15.03 -33.92 -23.04
N PRO A 208 14.04 -34.71 -23.52
CA PRO A 208 14.22 -36.15 -23.61
C PRO A 208 15.44 -36.47 -24.51
N PRO A 209 16.15 -37.59 -24.32
CA PRO A 209 17.25 -37.97 -25.19
C PRO A 209 16.72 -38.09 -26.63
N THR A 210 17.22 -37.22 -27.51
CA THR A 210 16.91 -37.25 -28.94
C THR A 210 17.58 -38.48 -29.56
N GLU A 211 16.79 -39.44 -30.06
CA GLU A 211 17.33 -40.39 -31.04
C GLU A 211 17.79 -39.59 -32.27
N GLU A 212 19.02 -39.82 -32.73
CA GLU A 212 19.64 -39.07 -33.83
C GLU A 212 18.72 -38.95 -35.05
N PRO A 213 18.51 -37.75 -35.61
CA PRO A 213 17.74 -37.61 -36.83
C PRO A 213 18.52 -38.25 -38.00
N THR A 214 17.90 -39.24 -38.65
CA THR A 214 18.41 -39.79 -39.90
C THR A 214 18.39 -38.71 -40.99
N GLU A 215 19.56 -38.36 -41.52
CA GLU A 215 19.70 -37.39 -42.61
C GLU A 215 18.96 -37.84 -43.88
N LYS A 216 18.05 -37.01 -44.38
CA LYS A 216 17.83 -36.90 -45.83
C LYS A 216 17.32 -35.50 -46.23
N PRO A 217 18.12 -34.68 -46.91
CA PRO A 217 17.68 -33.40 -47.45
C PRO A 217 17.19 -33.54 -48.91
N THR A 218 16.00 -33.02 -49.22
CA THR A 218 15.48 -32.76 -50.58
C THR A 218 14.26 -31.82 -50.39
N GLU A 219 14.02 -30.69 -51.06
CA GLU A 219 14.58 -29.99 -52.23
C GLU A 219 14.45 -28.46 -52.06
N LYS A 220 15.22 -27.73 -52.88
CA LYS A 220 15.40 -26.27 -53.00
C LYS A 220 14.13 -25.51 -53.47
N PRO A 221 13.80 -24.31 -52.97
CA PRO A 221 12.96 -23.37 -53.69
C PRO A 221 13.81 -22.47 -54.61
N THR A 222 13.44 -22.42 -55.88
CA THR A 222 13.90 -21.43 -56.86
C THR A 222 12.76 -20.43 -57.05
N GLU A 223 13.11 -19.13 -57.11
CA GLU A 223 12.53 -18.04 -57.92
C GLU A 223 12.44 -16.70 -57.16
N GLU A 224 13.37 -15.81 -57.51
CA GLU A 224 13.17 -14.35 -57.67
C GLU A 224 12.98 -14.12 -59.20
N PRO A 225 12.46 -12.97 -59.74
CA PRO A 225 12.51 -11.62 -59.17
C PRO A 225 11.32 -10.67 -59.52
N THR A 226 11.51 -9.38 -59.18
CA THR A 226 11.06 -8.12 -59.85
C THR A 226 9.75 -7.42 -59.47
N GLY A 227 9.91 -6.16 -59.02
CA GLY A 227 8.85 -5.13 -59.00
C GLY A 227 9.18 -3.87 -58.19
N THR A 228 10.03 -2.98 -58.71
CA THR A 228 9.97 -1.50 -58.46
C THR A 228 9.41 -0.83 -59.74
N PRO A 229 8.93 0.44 -59.81
CA PRO A 229 9.09 1.59 -58.90
C PRO A 229 7.88 2.61 -58.77
N THR A 230 8.09 3.70 -58.00
CA THR A 230 7.51 5.10 -58.09
C THR A 230 6.01 5.30 -57.72
N GLU A 231 5.50 6.38 -57.08
CA GLU A 231 5.82 7.82 -57.10
C GLU A 231 5.48 8.57 -55.78
N LYS A 232 6.13 9.73 -55.63
CA LYS A 232 5.98 10.80 -54.63
C LYS A 232 4.82 11.75 -54.99
N PRO A 233 4.13 12.39 -54.02
CA PRO A 233 3.49 13.67 -54.28
C PRO A 233 4.21 14.81 -53.54
N THR A 234 4.71 15.76 -54.34
CA THR A 234 5.03 17.14 -53.98
C THR A 234 3.76 17.99 -53.91
N GLY A 235 3.68 18.92 -52.96
CA GLY A 235 2.72 20.01 -53.01
C GLY A 235 2.77 20.95 -51.80
N LYS A 236 3.49 22.08 -51.93
CA LYS A 236 3.36 23.27 -51.08
C LYS A 236 2.71 24.38 -51.91
N PRO A 237 1.78 25.16 -51.35
CA PRO A 237 1.84 26.63 -51.41
C PRO A 237 1.42 27.26 -50.05
N THR A 238 2.20 28.07 -49.34
CA THR A 238 2.50 29.51 -49.48
C THR A 238 1.26 30.40 -49.72
N GLU A 239 0.85 31.20 -48.72
CA GLU A 239 0.89 32.69 -48.70
C GLU A 239 0.12 33.29 -47.49
N GLU A 240 0.81 34.13 -46.71
CA GLU A 240 0.27 35.25 -45.90
C GLU A 240 -0.19 36.39 -46.85
N PRO A 241 -1.06 37.38 -46.50
CA PRO A 241 -0.74 38.34 -45.43
C PRO A 241 -1.92 39.08 -44.70
N THR A 242 -1.57 39.68 -43.55
CA THR A 242 -1.97 41.02 -43.01
C THR A 242 -3.42 41.40 -42.63
N GLY A 243 -3.58 41.92 -41.38
CA GLY A 243 -4.66 42.85 -41.01
C GLY A 243 -4.87 43.12 -39.50
N LYS A 244 -4.15 44.10 -38.92
CA LYS A 244 -4.53 44.91 -37.72
C LYS A 244 -4.62 46.37 -38.22
N PRO A 245 -5.23 47.41 -37.56
CA PRO A 245 -5.88 47.56 -36.23
C PRO A 245 -7.29 48.24 -36.32
N THR A 246 -8.09 48.58 -35.29
CA THR A 246 -7.89 49.57 -34.21
C THR A 246 -9.15 49.66 -33.31
N GLU A 247 -8.90 49.89 -32.01
CA GLU A 247 -9.65 50.46 -30.86
C GLU A 247 -11.04 51.14 -31.01
N LYS A 248 -11.87 51.08 -29.95
CA LYS A 248 -12.16 52.20 -28.99
C LYS A 248 -13.12 51.78 -27.84
N PRO A 249 -13.44 52.60 -26.81
CA PRO A 249 -13.27 52.24 -25.40
C PRO A 249 -14.57 52.35 -24.56
N THR A 250 -14.54 51.89 -23.32
CA THR A 250 -15.48 52.38 -22.29
C THR A 250 -14.82 52.31 -20.91
N THR A 251 -14.78 53.47 -20.26
CA THR A 251 -14.33 53.71 -18.88
C THR A 251 -15.50 54.39 -18.13
N PRO A 252 -15.43 54.62 -16.80
CA PRO A 252 -15.95 53.76 -15.74
C PRO A 252 -17.08 54.44 -14.93
N ALA A 253 -17.62 53.77 -13.91
CA ALA A 253 -18.16 54.48 -12.73
C ALA A 253 -18.10 53.60 -11.46
N PRO A 254 -17.86 54.21 -10.27
CA PRO A 254 -17.37 53.55 -9.07
C PRO A 254 -18.48 53.31 -8.02
N THR A 255 -18.25 52.44 -7.04
CA THR A 255 -18.85 52.53 -5.70
C THR A 255 -17.90 51.94 -4.68
N ALA A 256 -17.65 52.71 -3.62
CA ALA A 256 -16.66 52.47 -2.59
C ALA A 256 -17.11 51.45 -1.55
N SER A 257 -16.16 50.68 -1.03
CA SER A 257 -15.98 50.52 0.41
C SER A 257 -14.47 50.55 0.66
N ALA A 258 -14.01 51.58 1.38
CA ALA A 258 -12.62 51.70 1.78
C ALA A 258 -12.38 50.75 2.96
N THR A 259 -11.97 49.52 2.65
CA THR A 259 -11.12 48.74 3.57
C THR A 259 -9.74 49.41 3.54
N ALA A 260 -9.08 49.52 4.69
CA ALA A 260 -7.68 49.91 4.76
C ALA A 260 -6.89 49.10 3.70
N PRO A 261 -5.84 49.66 3.05
CA PRO A 261 -5.06 48.86 2.11
C PRO A 261 -4.56 47.63 2.87
N ALA A 262 -5.01 46.44 2.43
CA ALA A 262 -4.49 45.18 2.96
C ALA A 262 -2.97 45.29 2.84
N ALA A 263 -2.27 45.19 3.97
CA ALA A 263 -0.83 45.30 3.98
C ALA A 263 -0.28 44.23 3.03
N GLU A 264 0.36 44.63 1.94
CA GLU A 264 0.95 43.68 0.99
C GLU A 264 2.21 43.01 1.58
N GLN A 265 2.66 43.47 2.74
CA GLN A 265 3.80 42.97 3.51
C GLN A 265 3.65 43.38 4.98
N GLY A 266 4.24 42.62 5.91
CA GLY A 266 4.17 42.96 7.33
C GLY A 266 4.48 41.81 8.28
N ALA A 267 4.34 42.10 9.57
CA ALA A 267 4.39 41.08 10.61
C ALA A 267 3.14 40.20 10.53
N LEU A 268 3.31 38.91 10.81
CA LEU A 268 2.20 37.98 10.96
C LEU A 268 1.54 38.21 12.32
N VAL A 269 0.21 38.25 12.35
CA VAL A 269 -0.57 38.44 13.57
C VAL A 269 -1.31 37.18 14.01
N ASP A 270 -1.55 36.26 13.08
CA ASP A 270 -2.09 34.92 13.32
C ASP A 270 -1.76 34.01 12.11
N GLY A 271 -1.95 32.71 12.27
CA GLY A 271 -1.88 31.76 11.18
C GLY A 271 -2.06 30.31 11.62
N THR A 272 -2.22 29.44 10.62
CA THR A 272 -2.34 28.01 10.81
C THR A 272 -1.46 27.25 9.84
N LEU A 273 -0.84 26.18 10.34
CA LEU A 273 -0.16 25.14 9.58
C LEU A 273 -0.92 23.83 9.78
N ASP A 274 -1.47 23.27 8.70
CA ASP A 274 -2.06 21.95 8.65
C ASP A 274 -1.08 20.96 8.01
N TRP A 275 -0.64 19.96 8.77
CA TRP A 275 0.33 18.98 8.30
C TRP A 275 0.24 17.64 9.04
N GLY A 276 0.30 16.55 8.29
CA GLY A 276 0.19 15.19 8.83
C GLY A 276 1.52 14.52 9.19
N VAL A 277 2.65 15.17 8.93
CA VAL A 277 3.99 14.54 8.95
C VAL A 277 4.15 13.52 7.84
N LYS A 278 3.60 12.31 8.01
CA LYS A 278 3.58 11.25 7.00
C LYS A 278 2.50 10.23 7.36
N GLU A 279 1.56 9.96 6.46
CA GLU A 279 0.44 9.03 6.73
C GLU A 279 0.92 7.65 7.16
N SER A 280 1.83 7.03 6.41
CA SER A 280 2.36 5.70 6.75
C SER A 280 3.08 5.66 8.10
N PHE A 281 3.68 6.78 8.53
CA PHE A 281 4.29 6.88 9.86
C PHE A 281 3.23 6.94 10.96
N ARG A 282 2.18 7.75 10.79
CA ARG A 282 1.07 7.81 11.76
C ARG A 282 0.38 6.44 11.89
N SER A 283 0.12 5.77 10.77
CA SER A 283 -0.47 4.44 10.73
C SER A 283 0.43 3.40 11.40
N TYR A 284 1.75 3.51 11.25
CA TYR A 284 2.69 2.66 11.98
C TYR A 284 2.66 2.91 13.49
N VAL A 285 2.68 4.18 13.93
CA VAL A 285 2.68 4.57 15.34
C VAL A 285 1.41 4.07 16.04
N THR A 286 0.25 4.28 15.42
CA THR A 286 -1.06 3.90 16.00
C THR A 286 -1.50 2.47 15.66
N GLY A 287 -0.81 1.82 14.73
CA GLY A 287 -1.09 0.45 14.29
C GLY A 287 -0.57 -0.61 15.27
N PRO A 288 -0.84 -1.90 14.98
CA PRO A 288 -0.56 -3.00 15.91
C PRO A 288 0.95 -3.22 16.15
N ILE A 289 1.81 -2.73 15.25
CA ILE A 289 3.27 -2.93 15.33
C ILE A 289 3.89 -2.06 16.42
N ALA A 290 3.73 -0.73 16.33
CA ALA A 290 4.24 0.15 17.37
C ALA A 290 3.30 0.21 18.58
N ASN A 291 2.00 -0.04 18.37
CA ASN A 291 0.95 -0.05 19.40
C ASN A 291 1.05 1.19 20.31
N GLY A 292 1.14 2.33 19.65
CA GLY A 292 1.51 3.60 20.22
C GLY A 292 0.36 4.60 20.27
N THR A 293 0.70 5.83 20.64
CA THR A 293 -0.22 6.95 20.75
C THR A 293 0.41 8.20 20.17
N VAL A 294 -0.46 9.14 19.77
CA VAL A 294 -0.03 10.49 19.41
C VAL A 294 -0.65 11.47 20.38
N GLU A 295 0.17 12.36 20.93
CA GLU A 295 -0.23 13.39 21.88
C GLU A 295 0.01 14.76 21.23
N THR A 296 -1.00 15.64 21.28
CA THR A 296 -0.84 17.05 20.91
C THR A 296 -0.87 17.93 22.15
N SER A 297 -0.10 19.02 22.14
CA SER A 297 -0.04 20.00 23.23
C SER A 297 0.43 21.36 22.70
N GLY A 298 0.41 22.39 23.55
CA GLY A 298 0.89 23.73 23.19
C GLY A 298 0.06 24.43 22.11
N GLY A 299 -1.23 24.10 21.97
CA GLY A 299 -2.11 24.66 20.94
C GLY A 299 -2.34 23.73 19.74
N ALA A 300 -1.43 22.80 19.47
CA ALA A 300 -1.62 21.84 18.38
C ALA A 300 -2.85 20.94 18.61
N THR A 301 -3.62 20.71 17.55
CA THR A 301 -4.83 19.88 17.57
C THR A 301 -4.82 18.85 16.45
N ALA A 302 -5.57 17.76 16.61
CA ALA A 302 -5.81 16.82 15.52
C ALA A 302 -6.73 17.43 14.45
N SER A 303 -6.44 17.20 13.18
CA SER A 303 -7.24 17.69 12.05
C SER A 303 -7.39 16.61 10.98
N ALA A 304 -8.24 16.84 9.97
CA ALA A 304 -8.37 15.93 8.83
C ALA A 304 -7.07 15.78 8.02
N ALA A 305 -6.22 16.82 8.02
CA ALA A 305 -4.89 16.80 7.42
C ALA A 305 -3.83 16.13 8.33
N GLY A 306 -4.21 15.68 9.52
CA GLY A 306 -3.34 15.11 10.54
C GLY A 306 -3.28 15.99 11.78
N TYR A 307 -2.54 17.09 11.73
CA TYR A 307 -2.41 18.04 12.83
C TYR A 307 -2.54 19.48 12.35
N ARG A 308 -3.08 20.36 13.20
CA ARG A 308 -3.10 21.81 13.02
C ARG A 308 -2.26 22.48 14.10
N PHE A 309 -1.35 23.34 13.68
CA PHE A 309 -0.49 24.19 14.51
C PHE A 309 -0.96 25.66 14.37
N PRO A 310 -1.40 26.33 15.45
CA PRO A 310 -2.00 27.66 15.40
C PRO A 310 -0.99 28.80 15.65
N ASP A 311 -1.53 30.02 15.78
CA ASP A 311 -0.91 31.20 16.36
C ASP A 311 0.42 31.58 15.68
N ALA A 312 0.40 31.68 14.34
CA ALA A 312 1.60 31.98 13.59
C ALA A 312 2.14 33.39 13.90
N THR A 313 3.45 33.47 14.07
CA THR A 313 4.19 34.74 14.15
C THR A 313 5.31 34.77 13.15
N GLY A 314 5.84 35.96 12.84
CA GLY A 314 6.94 36.12 11.90
C GLY A 314 6.69 37.28 10.93
N SER A 315 7.12 37.14 9.68
CA SER A 315 7.01 38.20 8.68
C SER A 315 6.81 37.69 7.26
N PHE A 316 6.15 38.53 6.46
CA PHE A 316 5.96 38.33 5.03
C PHE A 316 6.39 39.58 4.26
N ASP A 317 7.15 39.39 3.19
CA ASP A 317 7.55 40.45 2.26
C ASP A 317 7.20 40.04 0.83
N ALA A 318 6.22 40.73 0.23
CA ALA A 318 5.79 40.46 -1.13
C ALA A 318 6.81 40.91 -2.19
N ASP A 319 7.57 41.99 -1.96
CA ASP A 319 8.55 42.47 -2.93
C ASP A 319 9.75 41.52 -3.02
N GLU A 320 10.21 41.03 -1.87
CA GLU A 320 11.30 40.06 -1.77
C GLU A 320 10.84 38.61 -1.98
N GLN A 321 9.53 38.36 -2.02
CA GLN A 321 8.92 37.03 -2.12
C GLN A 321 9.42 36.11 -0.98
N THR A 322 9.43 36.64 0.24
CA THR A 322 9.88 35.92 1.43
C THR A 322 8.76 35.73 2.45
N LEU A 323 8.79 34.61 3.15
CA LEU A 323 7.89 34.28 4.25
C LEU A 323 8.69 33.60 5.35
N ASP A 324 8.51 34.04 6.57
CA ASP A 324 9.05 33.45 7.78
C ASP A 324 7.88 33.34 8.76
N ALA A 325 7.43 32.11 9.04
CA ALA A 325 6.23 31.84 9.82
C ALA A 325 6.47 30.72 10.83
N GLU A 326 6.60 31.07 12.11
CA GLU A 326 6.70 30.13 13.22
C GLU A 326 5.31 29.87 13.82
N PHE A 327 5.00 28.61 14.11
CA PHE A 327 3.70 28.18 14.63
C PHE A 327 3.84 27.56 16.01
N ASP A 328 2.86 27.85 16.87
CA ASP A 328 2.75 27.22 18.18
C ASP A 328 2.37 25.75 18.05
N GLY A 329 2.74 24.99 19.09
CA GLY A 329 2.27 23.63 19.26
C GLY A 329 3.34 22.56 19.21
N LYS A 330 2.89 21.39 19.67
CA LYS A 330 3.70 20.19 19.81
C LYS A 330 2.88 18.99 19.40
N VAL A 331 3.49 18.13 18.59
CA VAL A 331 3.03 16.76 18.39
C VAL A 331 4.09 15.79 18.89
N ARG A 332 3.67 14.78 19.65
CA ARG A 332 4.53 13.73 20.18
C ARG A 332 3.99 12.36 19.81
N PHE A 333 4.84 11.56 19.17
CA PHE A 333 4.59 10.20 18.76
C PHE A 333 5.26 9.26 19.75
N LEU A 334 4.48 8.38 20.34
CA LEU A 334 4.92 7.36 21.30
C LEU A 334 4.62 5.99 20.72
N GLY A 335 5.53 5.03 20.87
CA GLY A 335 5.33 3.66 20.41
C GLY A 335 6.35 2.70 20.97
N HIS A 336 6.14 1.41 20.74
CA HIS A 336 6.97 0.32 21.26
C HIS A 336 7.13 0.40 22.77
N LYS A 337 6.00 0.25 23.47
CA LYS A 337 5.97 0.30 24.93
C LYS A 337 6.68 -0.90 25.53
N GLU A 338 7.75 -0.65 26.28
CA GLU A 338 8.53 -1.62 27.04
C GLU A 338 8.41 -1.27 28.53
N GLY A 339 7.52 -1.98 29.25
CA GLY A 339 7.20 -1.65 30.64
C GLY A 339 6.53 -0.27 30.75
N ASP A 340 7.16 0.64 31.49
CA ASP A 340 6.67 2.02 31.68
C ASP A 340 7.28 3.02 30.70
N ALA A 341 8.11 2.58 29.75
CA ALA A 341 8.82 3.43 28.82
C ALA A 341 8.41 3.15 27.36
N TYR A 342 8.50 4.19 26.52
CA TYR A 342 8.41 4.05 25.07
C TYR A 342 9.81 4.08 24.46
N THR A 343 10.02 3.25 23.43
CA THR A 343 11.29 3.22 22.69
C THR A 343 11.23 4.01 21.39
N LEU A 344 10.03 4.18 20.84
CA LEU A 344 9.73 5.27 19.91
C LEU A 344 9.17 6.43 20.75
N ASP A 345 9.90 7.53 20.79
CA ASP A 345 9.49 8.78 21.43
C ASP A 345 10.06 9.92 20.57
N LEU A 346 9.21 10.46 19.70
CA LEU A 346 9.54 11.53 18.78
C LEU A 346 8.62 12.71 19.06
N SER A 347 9.14 13.91 19.25
CA SER A 347 8.34 15.12 19.29
C SER A 347 8.83 16.17 18.30
N LEU A 348 7.87 16.87 17.70
CA LEU A 348 8.08 18.03 16.84
C LEU A 348 7.46 19.25 17.53
N THR A 349 8.21 20.34 17.59
CA THR A 349 7.84 21.65 18.15
C THR A 349 8.49 22.77 17.34
N GLY A 350 8.09 24.03 17.54
CA GLY A 350 8.73 25.17 16.87
C GLY A 350 8.72 25.00 15.35
N LEU A 351 7.55 24.70 14.80
CA LEU A 351 7.41 24.44 13.37
C LEU A 351 7.51 25.79 12.67
N GLU A 352 8.41 25.91 11.70
CA GLU A 352 8.64 27.17 11.00
C GLU A 352 8.68 26.95 9.49
N VAL A 353 7.91 27.74 8.74
CA VAL A 353 7.92 27.74 7.29
C VAL A 353 8.74 28.92 6.81
N GLN A 354 9.88 28.62 6.19
CA GLN A 354 10.79 29.60 5.61
C GLN A 354 10.68 29.56 4.08
N VAL A 355 10.40 30.69 3.46
CA VAL A 355 10.48 30.90 2.01
C VAL A 355 11.48 31.99 1.72
N LYS A 356 12.49 31.65 0.93
CA LYS A 356 13.53 32.58 0.49
C LYS A 356 14.07 32.16 -0.87
N ASP A 357 14.34 33.13 -1.73
CA ASP A 357 14.91 32.90 -3.06
C ASP A 357 14.09 31.88 -3.90
N GLY A 358 12.76 31.86 -3.71
CA GLY A 358 11.84 30.93 -4.36
C GLY A 358 11.92 29.47 -3.88
N ALA A 359 12.70 29.18 -2.83
CA ALA A 359 12.78 27.88 -2.18
C ALA A 359 12.05 27.92 -0.84
N GLY A 360 11.27 26.87 -0.54
CA GLY A 360 10.61 26.70 0.75
C GLY A 360 11.28 25.61 1.58
N THR A 361 11.39 25.82 2.90
CA THR A 361 11.89 24.85 3.87
C THR A 361 10.94 24.81 5.07
N LEU A 362 10.61 23.60 5.54
CA LEU A 362 9.99 23.40 6.85
C LEU A 362 11.10 23.10 7.85
N VAL A 363 11.20 23.92 8.87
CA VAL A 363 12.11 23.78 10.01
C VAL A 363 11.32 23.33 11.23
N ALA A 364 11.96 22.55 12.11
CA ALA A 364 11.35 22.12 13.36
C ALA A 364 12.41 21.87 14.44
N ASP A 365 12.02 22.10 15.69
CA ASP A 365 12.66 21.49 16.85
C ASP A 365 12.22 20.03 16.96
N VAL A 366 13.20 19.12 17.03
CA VAL A 366 12.98 17.69 17.05
C VAL A 366 13.63 17.05 18.26
N SER A 367 12.86 16.37 19.09
CA SER A 367 13.39 15.44 20.09
C SER A 367 13.10 14.03 19.64
N SER A 368 14.13 13.20 19.45
CA SER A 368 13.99 11.83 18.98
C SER A 368 14.77 10.87 19.85
N LYS A 369 14.11 9.81 20.30
CA LYS A 369 14.72 8.73 21.07
C LYS A 369 15.18 7.61 20.16
N ASP A 370 16.47 7.31 20.22
CA ASP A 370 17.04 6.19 19.50
C ASP A 370 16.60 4.86 20.12
N ARG A 371 16.18 3.92 19.29
CA ARG A 371 15.56 2.67 19.75
C ARG A 371 16.57 1.70 20.37
N GLU A 372 17.80 1.68 19.86
CA GLU A 372 18.85 0.75 20.28
C GLU A 372 19.55 1.24 21.55
N THR A 373 20.06 2.47 21.50
CA THR A 373 20.81 3.10 22.59
C THR A 373 19.91 3.70 23.66
N LYS A 374 18.61 3.84 23.39
CA LYS A 374 17.60 4.49 24.25
C LYS A 374 17.92 5.97 24.54
N LYS A 375 18.88 6.56 23.82
CA LYS A 375 19.33 7.94 24.01
C LYS A 375 18.36 8.90 23.32
N VAL A 376 17.93 9.93 24.05
CA VAL A 376 17.20 11.06 23.48
C VAL A 376 18.21 12.05 22.90
N THR A 377 18.00 12.44 21.65
CA THR A 377 18.74 13.51 20.98
C THR A 377 17.77 14.62 20.59
N THR A 378 18.15 15.86 20.88
CA THR A 378 17.38 17.03 20.46
C THR A 378 18.15 17.76 19.36
N TYR A 379 17.42 18.16 18.33
CA TYR A 379 17.87 19.00 17.23
C TYR A 379 17.05 20.28 17.28
N THR A 380 17.72 21.41 17.32
CA THR A 380 17.08 22.74 17.26
C THR A 380 17.20 23.26 15.85
N ASP A 381 16.15 23.91 15.35
CA ASP A 381 16.09 24.49 13.99
C ASP A 381 16.49 23.49 12.90
N LEU A 382 16.01 22.24 13.01
CA LEU A 382 16.33 21.20 12.04
C LEU A 382 15.58 21.49 10.73
N ALA A 383 16.31 21.76 9.64
CA ALA A 383 15.74 21.79 8.30
C ALA A 383 15.15 20.42 7.95
N LEU A 384 13.85 20.24 8.20
CA LEU A 384 13.17 18.94 8.20
C LEU A 384 12.77 18.54 6.78
N ALA A 385 12.16 19.45 6.02
CA ALA A 385 11.68 19.15 4.67
C ALA A 385 11.91 20.31 3.70
N ASP A 386 12.27 19.97 2.46
CA ASP A 386 12.21 20.88 1.31
C ASP A 386 10.75 20.98 0.86
N LEU A 387 10.27 22.20 0.59
CA LEU A 387 8.91 22.50 0.18
C LEU A 387 8.88 22.94 -1.29
N LYS A 388 8.07 22.24 -2.09
CA LYS A 388 7.87 22.60 -3.49
C LYS A 388 6.75 23.64 -3.59
N LEU A 389 7.13 24.91 -3.56
CA LEU A 389 6.19 26.02 -3.65
C LEU A 389 5.38 26.00 -4.95
N PRO A 390 4.09 26.39 -4.90
CA PRO A 390 3.29 26.54 -6.10
C PRO A 390 3.88 27.62 -7.02
N SER A 391 3.68 27.47 -8.32
CA SER A 391 4.12 28.50 -9.28
C SER A 391 3.28 29.77 -9.12
N GLY A 392 3.94 30.92 -9.01
CA GLY A 392 3.29 32.22 -8.88
C GLY A 392 3.98 33.05 -7.80
N GLU A 393 3.58 34.31 -7.70
CA GLU A 393 4.02 35.19 -6.63
C GLU A 393 3.26 34.86 -5.34
N LEU A 394 3.98 34.86 -4.21
CA LEU A 394 3.38 34.94 -2.90
C LEU A 394 2.68 36.29 -2.79
N ALA A 395 1.39 36.26 -2.53
CA ALA A 395 0.58 37.45 -2.40
C ALA A 395 -0.50 37.22 -1.34
N ALA A 396 -0.74 38.26 -0.53
CA ALA A 396 -1.88 38.28 0.37
C ALA A 396 -3.17 38.52 -0.42
N LYS A 397 -4.21 37.77 -0.10
CA LYS A 397 -5.58 37.99 -0.56
C LYS A 397 -6.44 38.20 0.67
N ASP A 398 -7.14 39.33 0.70
CA ASP A 398 -7.99 39.70 1.84
C ASP A 398 -7.23 39.62 3.19
N GLY A 399 -5.96 40.06 3.19
CA GLY A 399 -5.09 40.05 4.38
C GLY A 399 -4.45 38.70 4.71
N VAL A 400 -4.69 37.64 3.92
CA VAL A 400 -4.16 36.29 4.18
C VAL A 400 -3.24 35.81 3.06
N VAL A 401 -2.06 35.32 3.42
CA VAL A 401 -1.19 34.55 2.52
C VAL A 401 -1.47 33.07 2.70
N THR A 402 -1.83 32.38 1.62
CA THR A 402 -2.17 30.95 1.65
C THR A 402 -1.28 30.14 0.73
N LEU A 403 -0.67 29.08 1.28
CA LEU A 403 0.02 28.03 0.54
C LEU A 403 -0.75 26.73 0.70
N SER A 404 -1.43 26.26 -0.35
CA SER A 404 -2.27 25.06 -0.27
C SER A 404 -1.56 23.81 -0.80
N ALA A 405 -1.67 22.71 -0.07
CA ALA A 405 -1.20 21.38 -0.46
C ALA A 405 0.24 21.38 -1.02
N VAL A 406 1.14 22.09 -0.34
CA VAL A 406 2.56 22.22 -0.72
C VAL A 406 3.23 20.86 -0.55
N PRO A 407 3.74 20.23 -1.63
CA PRO A 407 4.48 18.98 -1.52
C PRO A 407 5.75 19.15 -0.70
N ALA A 408 5.98 18.25 0.24
CA ALA A 408 7.14 18.25 1.11
C ALA A 408 7.99 16.99 0.90
N THR A 409 9.31 17.16 0.83
CA THR A 409 10.27 16.05 0.75
C THR A 409 11.33 16.17 1.83
N LEU A 410 11.63 15.07 2.51
CA LEU A 410 12.57 15.04 3.62
C LEU A 410 13.99 15.47 3.17
N THR A 411 14.62 16.38 3.91
CA THR A 411 16.00 16.78 3.62
C THR A 411 17.01 15.71 4.06
N ALA A 412 18.30 15.94 3.80
CA ALA A 412 19.37 15.10 4.37
C ALA A 412 19.44 15.19 5.90
N ASP A 413 19.17 16.36 6.48
CA ASP A 413 19.20 16.55 7.93
C ASP A 413 17.91 16.06 8.59
N GLY A 414 16.77 16.21 7.91
CA GLY A 414 15.46 15.72 8.35
C GLY A 414 15.43 14.20 8.57
N THR A 415 16.31 13.43 7.93
CA THR A 415 16.43 11.97 8.18
C THR A 415 16.76 11.67 9.65
N LYS A 416 17.44 12.59 10.35
CA LYS A 416 17.81 12.44 11.76
C LYS A 416 16.60 12.41 12.68
N ALA A 417 15.52 13.11 12.33
CA ALA A 417 14.28 13.10 13.09
C ALA A 417 13.70 11.69 13.25
N PHE A 418 13.84 10.88 12.20
CA PHE A 418 13.31 9.52 12.13
C PHE A 418 14.38 8.43 12.34
N GLY A 419 15.49 8.77 12.99
CA GLY A 419 16.58 7.81 13.27
C GLY A 419 17.18 7.18 12.00
N GLY A 420 17.11 7.87 10.86
CA GLY A 420 17.60 7.37 9.57
C GLY A 420 16.69 6.35 8.86
N MET A 421 15.49 6.07 9.38
CA MET A 421 14.55 5.14 8.74
C MET A 421 14.08 5.60 7.35
N TYR A 422 14.00 6.92 7.15
CA TYR A 422 13.66 7.53 5.87
C TYR A 422 14.89 8.22 5.27
N THR A 423 15.04 8.09 3.95
CA THR A 423 16.15 8.70 3.21
C THR A 423 15.80 10.10 2.72
N LYS A 424 16.81 10.91 2.40
CA LYS A 424 16.63 12.18 1.69
C LYS A 424 15.72 11.99 0.48
N GLY A 425 14.83 12.94 0.24
CA GLY A 425 13.87 12.93 -0.86
C GLY A 425 12.61 12.10 -0.59
N THR A 426 12.50 11.44 0.58
CA THR A 426 11.26 10.74 0.96
C THR A 426 10.10 11.73 0.97
N GLN A 427 9.03 11.40 0.23
CA GLN A 427 7.82 12.20 0.21
C GLN A 427 7.10 12.14 1.56
N LEU A 428 6.83 13.31 2.11
CA LEU A 428 6.03 13.54 3.30
C LEU A 428 4.62 13.95 2.90
N ASP A 429 3.74 14.09 3.89
CA ASP A 429 2.41 14.63 3.62
C ASP A 429 2.55 16.09 3.17
N ALA A 430 1.71 16.51 2.23
CA ALA A 430 1.65 17.90 1.81
C ALA A 430 1.12 18.77 2.95
N LEU A 431 1.61 20.00 3.06
CA LEU A 431 1.19 20.96 4.09
C LEU A 431 0.32 22.06 3.51
N THR A 432 -0.54 22.64 4.35
CA THR A 432 -1.28 23.86 4.02
C THR A 432 -0.97 24.92 5.07
N VAL A 433 -0.59 26.11 4.62
CA VAL A 433 -0.27 27.27 5.46
C VAL A 433 -1.24 28.39 5.13
N SER A 434 -1.78 29.04 6.15
CA SER A 434 -2.52 30.30 6.01
C SER A 434 -2.06 31.24 7.10
N VAL A 435 -1.51 32.40 6.74
CA VAL A 435 -1.01 33.41 7.69
C VAL A 435 -1.67 34.75 7.43
N ALA A 436 -2.08 35.42 8.49
CA ALA A 436 -2.78 36.70 8.47
C ALA A 436 -1.82 37.85 8.76
N LEU A 437 -1.97 38.94 7.99
CA LEU A 437 -1.24 40.21 8.16
C LEU A 437 -2.08 41.27 8.90
N ASP A 438 -3.35 40.96 9.12
CA ASP A 438 -4.34 41.84 9.75
C ASP A 438 -5.16 41.03 10.77
N GLU A 439 -5.46 41.62 11.92
CA GLU A 439 -6.21 40.96 13.01
C GLU A 439 -7.66 40.66 12.62
N ASP A 440 -8.21 41.39 11.65
CA ASP A 440 -9.57 41.20 11.14
C ASP A 440 -9.63 40.15 10.00
N ALA A 441 -8.49 39.60 9.56
CA ALA A 441 -8.45 38.64 8.47
C ALA A 441 -8.97 37.25 8.90
N GLU A 442 -9.93 36.70 8.15
CA GLU A 442 -10.49 35.38 8.45
C GLU A 442 -9.60 34.25 7.89
N LEU A 443 -8.97 33.48 8.79
CA LEU A 443 -8.24 32.28 8.41
C LEU A 443 -9.20 31.14 8.01
N PRO A 444 -8.81 30.28 7.05
CA PRO A 444 -9.62 29.15 6.64
C PRO A 444 -9.99 28.23 7.82
N ALA A 445 -11.29 28.07 8.04
CA ALA A 445 -11.81 27.10 9.00
C ALA A 445 -11.29 25.70 8.67
N THR A 446 -11.09 24.89 9.71
CA THR A 446 -10.78 23.46 9.57
C THR A 446 -11.79 22.84 8.60
N GLY A 447 -11.32 22.16 7.55
CA GLY A 447 -12.20 21.52 6.57
C GLY A 447 -13.24 20.62 7.24
N GLY A 448 -14.46 21.13 7.36
CA GLY A 448 -15.64 20.51 7.94
C GLY A 448 -16.86 21.34 7.55
N GLY A 449 -17.76 20.74 6.77
CA GLY A 449 -18.89 21.36 6.08
C GLY A 449 -19.57 22.56 6.74
N SER A 450 -19.90 23.54 5.89
CA SER A 450 -20.78 24.68 6.15
C SER A 450 -22.04 24.27 6.93
N GLY A 451 -22.14 24.75 8.16
CA GLY A 451 -23.34 24.76 8.97
C GLY A 451 -23.60 26.20 9.41
N THR A 452 -24.52 26.85 8.73
CA THR A 452 -24.97 28.23 8.97
C THR A 452 -25.20 28.51 10.45
N THR A 453 -24.50 29.52 10.98
CA THR A 453 -24.77 30.15 12.27
C THR A 453 -26.07 30.95 12.20
N GLY A 454 -27.09 30.50 12.93
CA GLY A 454 -28.26 31.29 13.32
C GLY A 454 -28.21 31.53 14.83
N GLY A 455 -28.01 32.80 15.23
CA GLY A 455 -27.68 33.19 16.60
C GLY A 455 -28.81 33.14 17.64
N SER A 456 -28.35 32.94 18.88
CA SER A 456 -28.78 33.46 20.19
C SER A 456 -30.21 33.28 20.71
N GLY A 457 -30.29 32.75 21.94
CA GLY A 457 -31.41 32.98 22.87
C GLY A 457 -31.40 32.05 24.08
N ALA A 458 -30.80 32.49 25.18
CA ALA A 458 -30.87 31.80 26.48
C ALA A 458 -32.23 32.04 27.17
N ALA A 459 -32.84 30.98 27.70
CA ALA A 459 -33.72 31.04 28.87
C ALA A 459 -33.96 29.63 29.46
N ALA A 460 -33.94 29.56 30.79
CA ALA A 460 -34.08 28.37 31.61
C ALA A 460 -35.53 27.84 31.71
N GLY A 461 -35.65 26.54 32.03
CA GLY A 461 -36.65 26.07 32.99
C GLY A 461 -37.75 25.12 32.50
N SER A 462 -37.71 23.92 33.09
CA SER A 462 -38.85 23.06 33.50
C SER A 462 -39.43 22.00 32.55
N THR A 463 -39.68 20.87 33.19
CA THR A 463 -40.26 19.57 32.82
C THR A 463 -41.64 19.62 32.17
N THR A 464 -41.93 18.69 31.25
CA THR A 464 -42.92 17.58 31.34
C THR A 464 -43.05 16.92 29.96
N GLY A 465 -43.21 15.58 29.92
CA GLY A 465 -43.10 14.76 28.71
C GLY A 465 -44.35 14.65 27.82
N GLY A 466 -44.26 13.74 26.86
CA GLY A 466 -45.36 13.32 26.01
C GLY A 466 -44.88 12.91 24.62
N GLY A 467 -44.95 11.61 24.33
CA GLY A 467 -44.55 11.02 23.05
C GLY A 467 -45.52 11.29 21.90
N GLY A 468 -45.05 11.00 20.68
CA GLY A 468 -45.85 11.03 19.46
C GLY A 468 -45.02 10.69 18.23
N THR A 469 -45.09 9.43 17.81
CA THR A 469 -44.64 8.91 16.51
C THR A 469 -45.70 9.17 15.45
N VAL A 470 -45.26 9.56 14.24
CA VAL A 470 -45.73 9.29 12.84
C VAL A 470 -45.23 10.48 11.98
N GLY A 471 -44.75 10.39 10.73
CA GLY A 471 -44.65 9.32 9.75
C GLY A 471 -44.69 9.97 8.35
N GLY A 472 -43.62 9.81 7.56
CA GLY A 472 -43.62 9.70 6.09
C GLY A 472 -43.79 10.95 5.20
N GLY A 473 -42.93 11.07 4.17
CA GLY A 473 -43.24 11.81 2.95
C GLY A 473 -42.04 12.44 2.23
N THR A 474 -41.56 11.76 1.18
CA THR A 474 -40.38 11.96 0.33
C THR A 474 -40.47 13.02 -0.80
N VAL A 475 -39.30 13.25 -1.43
CA VAL A 475 -38.91 13.78 -2.78
C VAL A 475 -38.59 15.28 -2.90
N GLY A 476 -37.44 15.72 -3.45
CA GLY A 476 -36.28 15.08 -4.06
C GLY A 476 -35.26 16.13 -4.56
N GLY A 477 -34.06 15.70 -4.99
CA GLY A 477 -33.19 16.49 -5.87
C GLY A 477 -31.69 16.59 -5.51
N SER A 478 -30.90 15.73 -6.16
CA SER A 478 -29.57 16.01 -6.76
C SER A 478 -28.33 16.24 -5.88
N ALA A 479 -27.54 15.16 -5.80
CA ALA A 479 -26.12 15.07 -6.13
C ALA A 479 -25.07 15.86 -5.32
N SER A 480 -24.57 15.21 -4.27
CA SER A 480 -23.16 15.24 -3.83
C SER A 480 -22.79 13.86 -3.31
N LEU A 481 -21.81 13.20 -3.94
CA LEU A 481 -21.30 11.88 -3.52
C LEU A 481 -20.32 12.06 -2.36
N ALA A 482 -20.64 11.48 -1.20
CA ALA A 482 -19.72 11.27 -0.10
C ALA A 482 -19.97 9.91 0.56
N SER A 483 -18.86 9.25 0.87
CA SER A 483 -18.65 8.39 2.05
C SER A 483 -19.59 7.20 2.25
N THR A 484 -19.15 6.02 1.84
CA THR A 484 -19.63 4.75 2.42
C THR A 484 -18.63 4.28 3.48
N GLY A 485 -18.73 4.87 4.67
CA GLY A 485 -18.28 4.25 5.92
C GLY A 485 -19.38 3.35 6.45
N SER A 486 -19.08 2.07 6.58
CA SER A 486 -20.02 1.02 6.97
C SER A 486 -20.31 1.06 8.47
N ASP A 487 -21.42 1.67 8.87
CA ASP A 487 -22.03 1.42 10.18
C ASP A 487 -23.00 0.24 10.07
N VAL A 488 -22.63 -0.90 10.66
CA VAL A 488 -23.56 -2.01 10.89
C VAL A 488 -23.93 -2.01 12.38
N PRO A 489 -25.23 -1.90 12.73
CA PRO A 489 -25.68 -2.02 14.12
C PRO A 489 -25.51 -3.47 14.60
N ALA A 490 -24.81 -3.65 15.72
CA ALA A 490 -24.76 -4.91 16.45
C ALA A 490 -26.15 -5.24 17.02
N GLY A 491 -26.94 -6.03 16.28
CA GLY A 491 -28.28 -6.38 16.76
C GLY A 491 -29.22 -7.06 15.77
N ALA A 492 -28.76 -7.99 14.94
CA ALA A 492 -29.60 -9.03 14.31
C ALA A 492 -28.73 -9.96 13.46
N LEU A 493 -28.37 -11.14 13.97
CA LEU A 493 -28.13 -12.38 13.23
C LEU A 493 -27.85 -13.50 14.26
N ALA A 494 -28.90 -13.94 14.93
CA ALA A 494 -28.91 -15.17 15.72
C ALA A 494 -30.11 -16.01 15.29
N ALA A 495 -29.99 -16.72 14.17
CA ALA A 495 -30.80 -17.88 13.82
C ALA A 495 -30.29 -18.49 12.51
N ALA A 496 -29.63 -19.65 12.61
CA ALA A 496 -29.54 -20.74 11.62
C ALA A 496 -28.11 -21.33 11.51
N SER A 497 -27.72 -22.15 12.48
CA SER A 497 -26.74 -23.23 12.30
C SER A 497 -26.69 -24.11 13.57
N GLY A 498 -27.77 -24.88 13.77
CA GLY A 498 -27.89 -25.85 14.85
C GLY A 498 -28.15 -27.25 14.31
N ALA A 499 -27.09 -27.95 13.91
CA ALA A 499 -27.02 -29.41 13.88
C ALA A 499 -25.58 -29.84 13.59
N VAL A 500 -25.12 -30.89 14.28
CA VAL A 500 -23.82 -31.58 14.12
C VAL A 500 -22.64 -30.96 14.89
N VAL A 501 -22.70 -30.95 16.23
CA VAL A 501 -21.62 -31.46 17.12
C VAL A 501 -22.25 -31.80 18.47
N ALA A 502 -22.92 -32.96 18.57
CA ALA A 502 -23.41 -33.49 19.85
C ALA A 502 -23.38 -35.03 19.87
N ALA A 503 -22.28 -35.62 19.39
CA ALA A 503 -22.01 -37.06 19.53
C ALA A 503 -20.58 -37.38 20.00
N GLY A 504 -19.69 -36.40 20.16
CA GLY A 504 -18.29 -36.63 20.54
C GLY A 504 -17.99 -36.60 22.05
N ALA A 505 -18.82 -35.96 22.87
CA ALA A 505 -18.51 -35.71 24.29
C ALA A 505 -19.09 -36.75 25.28
N ALA A 506 -19.95 -37.68 24.83
CA ALA A 506 -20.56 -38.68 25.71
C ALA A 506 -19.73 -39.99 25.86
N ALA A 507 -18.73 -40.23 25.00
CA ALA A 507 -17.92 -41.44 25.03
C ALA A 507 -16.75 -41.39 26.05
N VAL A 508 -16.29 -40.20 26.44
CA VAL A 508 -15.12 -40.05 27.34
C VAL A 508 -15.51 -40.04 28.83
N ILE A 509 -16.76 -39.72 29.17
CA ILE A 509 -17.24 -39.69 30.56
C ILE A 509 -17.75 -41.06 31.04
N ALA A 510 -18.16 -41.96 30.14
CA ALA A 510 -18.62 -43.30 30.50
C ALA A 510 -17.48 -44.32 30.77
N VAL A 511 -16.24 -44.04 30.36
CA VAL A 511 -15.08 -44.94 30.60
C VAL A 511 -14.35 -44.64 31.91
N ARG A 512 -14.57 -43.47 32.53
CA ARG A 512 -13.91 -43.10 33.80
C ARG A 512 -14.68 -43.50 35.07
N ARG A 513 -15.83 -44.18 34.96
CA ARG A 513 -16.68 -44.58 36.11
C ARG A 513 -16.85 -46.09 36.35
N ARG A 514 -16.06 -46.96 35.72
CA ARG A 514 -16.06 -48.42 35.98
C ARG A 514 -14.73 -49.01 36.47
N ARG A 515 -13.94 -48.23 37.21
CA ARG A 515 -12.81 -48.77 38.01
C ARG A 515 -12.81 -48.19 39.42
N THR A 516 -13.82 -48.58 40.19
CA THR A 516 -13.81 -48.63 41.67
C THR A 516 -15.04 -49.42 42.10
N VAL A 517 -14.95 -50.75 42.06
CA VAL A 517 -15.20 -51.73 43.15
C VAL A 517 -14.59 -53.04 42.67
#